data_AF-A0A099NUU2-F1
#
_entry.id   AF-A0A099NUU2-F1
#
_cell.length_a   1.000
_cell.length_b   1.000
_cell.length_c   1.000
_cell.angle_alpha   90.00
_cell.angle_beta   90.00
_cell.angle_gamma   90.00
#
_symmetry.space_group_name_H-M   'P 1'
#
loop_
_entity.id
_entity.type
_entity.pdbx_description
1 polymer ?
#
loop_
_entity_poly.entity_id
_entity_poly.type
_entity_poly.pdbx_seq_one_letter_code
_entity_poly.pdbx_strand_id
1 'polypeptide(L)'
;MLESTTEFRNTFKELGSLKPPGVSGSRIKNLKDYFLSHVDDEDNLVNILIEEYNQIPVSNKLGPLYVIDAITRGLIDECGSNVEINADAPNGTAPAAIYKISEKIEDWLNDAIPMANDDVKDKICKLIDIWINCSTFRIELLNSIKEKYFKTFTPPGTPPRKKAQLSTSTSTSTSTTNDGGSTNS
;
A
#
# COMPACT_ATOMS: atom_id res chain seq x y z
N MET A 1 -13.74 14.97 -17.32
CA MET A 1 -12.30 14.65 -17.35
C MET A 1 -11.56 15.84 -16.78
N LEU A 2 -10.30 15.68 -16.36
CA LEU A 2 -9.49 16.84 -15.96
C LEU A 2 -9.16 17.67 -17.20
N GLU A 3 -9.20 18.99 -17.10
CA GLU A 3 -9.05 19.89 -18.25
C GLU A 3 -7.75 20.70 -18.20
N SER A 4 -6.99 20.64 -17.11
CA SER A 4 -5.73 21.37 -16.97
C SER A 4 -4.74 20.71 -16.00
N THR A 5 -3.47 21.08 -16.15
CA THR A 5 -2.39 20.60 -15.27
C THR A 5 -2.59 21.06 -13.82
N THR A 6 -3.22 22.21 -13.62
CA THR A 6 -3.62 22.69 -12.29
C THR A 6 -4.66 21.77 -11.65
N GLU A 7 -5.67 21.33 -12.41
CA GLU A 7 -6.66 20.37 -11.92
C GLU A 7 -6.04 19.00 -11.64
N PHE A 8 -5.09 18.56 -12.48
CA PHE A 8 -4.29 17.36 -12.23
C PHE A 8 -3.55 17.44 -10.89
N ARG A 9 -2.76 18.50 -10.67
CA ARG A 9 -2.04 18.73 -9.41
C ARG A 9 -2.99 18.75 -8.21
N ASN A 10 -4.07 19.53 -8.29
CA ASN A 10 -5.03 19.65 -7.19
C ASN A 10 -5.72 18.32 -6.89
N THR A 11 -6.16 17.60 -7.92
CA THR A 11 -6.83 16.29 -7.74
C THR A 11 -5.88 15.26 -7.13
N PHE A 12 -4.61 15.24 -7.55
CA PHE A 12 -3.60 14.35 -6.97
C PHE A 12 -3.34 14.69 -5.50
N LYS A 13 -3.13 15.97 -5.19
CA LYS A 13 -2.95 16.47 -3.82
C LYS A 13 -4.11 16.11 -2.90
N GLU A 14 -5.35 16.24 -3.39
CA GLU A 14 -6.54 15.92 -2.61
C GLU A 14 -6.67 14.43 -2.26
N LEU A 15 -6.00 13.51 -2.96
CA LEU A 15 -5.98 12.10 -2.53
C LEU A 15 -5.32 11.94 -1.16
N GLY A 16 -4.30 12.76 -0.88
CA GLY A 16 -3.63 12.78 0.42
C GLY A 16 -4.48 13.31 1.57
N SER A 17 -5.59 13.98 1.31
CA SER A 17 -6.49 14.52 2.34
C SER A 17 -7.74 13.67 2.60
N LEU A 18 -7.95 12.61 1.81
CA LEU A 18 -9.09 11.71 2.00
C LEU A 18 -8.96 10.89 3.29
N LYS A 19 -10.09 10.63 3.96
CA LYS A 19 -10.10 9.77 5.15
C LYS A 19 -9.61 8.36 4.79
N PRO A 20 -8.78 7.71 5.63
CA PRO A 20 -8.28 6.37 5.37
C PRO A 20 -9.39 5.38 4.97
N PRO A 21 -9.16 4.53 3.94
CA PRO A 21 -7.89 4.32 3.24
C PRO A 21 -7.53 5.39 2.21
N GLY A 22 -8.40 6.40 1.99
CA GLY A 22 -8.07 7.58 1.20
C GLY A 22 -7.96 7.34 -0.31
N VAL A 23 -8.71 6.37 -0.84
CA VAL A 23 -8.64 5.95 -2.24
C VAL A 23 -9.94 6.30 -2.97
N SER A 24 -9.84 6.84 -4.18
CA SER A 24 -10.99 7.10 -5.06
C SER A 24 -10.71 6.61 -6.47
N GLY A 25 -11.39 5.53 -6.89
CA GLY A 25 -11.20 4.93 -8.21
C GLY A 25 -11.51 5.89 -9.36
N SER A 26 -12.51 6.76 -9.20
CA SER A 26 -12.84 7.80 -10.20
C SER A 26 -11.71 8.82 -10.35
N ARG A 27 -11.13 9.29 -9.24
CA ARG A 27 -9.98 10.22 -9.27
C ARG A 27 -8.74 9.57 -9.87
N ILE A 28 -8.45 8.32 -9.49
CA ILE A 28 -7.34 7.54 -10.06
C ILE A 28 -7.50 7.43 -11.58
N LYS A 29 -8.69 7.03 -12.05
CA LYS A 29 -8.97 6.92 -13.48
C LYS A 29 -8.78 8.27 -14.19
N ASN A 30 -9.34 9.36 -13.65
CA ASN A 30 -9.23 10.68 -14.27
C ASN A 30 -7.79 11.20 -14.33
N LEU A 31 -6.99 10.99 -13.26
CA LEU A 31 -5.58 11.35 -13.23
C LEU A 31 -4.78 10.54 -14.25
N LYS A 32 -5.01 9.22 -14.30
CA LYS A 32 -4.39 8.34 -15.29
C LYS A 32 -4.73 8.77 -16.72
N ASP A 33 -6.00 8.93 -17.03
CA ASP A 33 -6.46 9.29 -18.38
C ASP A 33 -5.89 10.66 -18.80
N TYR A 34 -5.82 11.64 -17.88
CA TYR A 34 -5.19 12.94 -18.15
C TYR A 34 -3.69 12.82 -18.42
N PHE A 35 -2.98 12.01 -17.64
CA PHE A 35 -1.54 11.82 -17.84
C PHE A 35 -1.27 11.18 -19.20
N LEU A 36 -1.97 10.10 -19.54
CA LEU A 36 -1.80 9.40 -20.82
C LEU A 36 -2.15 10.27 -22.03
N SER A 37 -3.12 11.19 -21.91
CA SER A 37 -3.45 12.13 -22.99
C SER A 37 -2.49 13.32 -23.13
N HIS A 38 -1.53 13.50 -22.21
CA HIS A 38 -0.59 14.63 -22.17
C HIS A 38 0.84 14.16 -21.88
N VAL A 39 1.23 13.00 -22.43
CA VAL A 39 2.58 12.41 -22.26
C VAL A 39 3.67 13.32 -22.84
N ASP A 40 3.33 14.20 -23.78
CA ASP A 40 4.22 15.24 -24.29
C ASP A 40 4.67 16.25 -23.23
N ASP A 41 3.89 16.45 -22.16
CA ASP A 41 4.22 17.26 -20.98
C ASP A 41 4.67 16.39 -19.77
N GLU A 42 5.16 15.16 -20.01
CA GLU A 42 5.47 14.24 -18.92
C GLU A 42 6.46 14.80 -17.89
N ASP A 43 7.44 15.60 -18.31
CA ASP A 43 8.43 16.19 -17.41
C ASP A 43 7.75 16.95 -16.28
N ASN A 44 6.78 17.79 -16.64
CA ASN A 44 5.98 18.57 -15.70
C ASN A 44 5.06 17.67 -14.87
N LEU A 45 4.38 16.72 -15.50
CA LEU A 45 3.44 15.82 -14.82
C LEU A 45 4.14 14.90 -13.80
N VAL A 46 5.30 14.34 -14.14
CA VAL A 46 6.11 13.53 -13.24
C VAL A 46 6.65 14.39 -12.10
N ASN A 47 7.11 15.61 -12.38
CA ASN A 47 7.51 16.55 -11.32
C ASN A 47 6.36 16.84 -10.34
N ILE A 48 5.13 17.01 -10.84
CA ILE A 48 3.95 17.15 -9.98
C ILE A 48 3.74 15.92 -9.10
N LEU A 49 3.84 14.70 -9.67
CA LEU A 49 3.72 13.47 -8.88
C LEU A 49 4.76 13.45 -7.76
N ILE A 50 6.02 13.78 -8.05
CA ILE A 50 7.12 13.79 -7.08
C ILE A 50 6.88 14.84 -5.98
N GLU A 51 6.65 16.10 -6.37
CA GLU A 51 6.48 17.22 -5.45
C GLU A 51 5.31 16.97 -4.51
N GLU A 52 4.12 16.68 -5.06
CA GLU A 52 2.91 16.52 -4.27
C GLU A 52 2.96 15.23 -3.45
N TYR A 53 3.53 14.14 -3.98
CA TYR A 53 3.68 12.91 -3.19
C TYR A 53 4.47 13.18 -1.92
N ASN A 54 5.57 13.92 -2.01
CA ASN A 54 6.42 14.24 -0.86
C ASN A 54 5.71 15.12 0.18
N GLN A 55 4.72 15.92 -0.21
CA GLN A 55 3.94 16.76 0.71
C GLN A 55 2.75 16.03 1.35
N ILE A 56 2.35 14.87 0.82
CA ILE A 56 1.24 14.10 1.36
C ILE A 56 1.63 13.52 2.73
N PRO A 57 0.73 13.53 3.74
CA PRO A 57 0.99 12.88 5.01
C PRO A 57 1.32 11.39 4.85
N VAL A 58 2.28 10.89 5.62
CA VAL A 58 2.74 9.48 5.55
C VAL A 58 1.60 8.46 5.73
N SER A 59 0.55 8.79 6.49
CA SER A 59 -0.63 7.94 6.69
C SER A 59 -1.53 7.80 5.46
N ASN A 60 -1.34 8.63 4.44
CA ASN A 60 -2.24 8.81 3.31
C ASN A 60 -1.58 8.52 1.95
N LYS A 61 -0.43 7.82 1.95
CA LYS A 61 0.36 7.52 0.74
C LYS A 61 -0.25 6.44 -0.16
N LEU A 62 -1.20 5.65 0.36
CA LEU A 62 -1.81 4.55 -0.41
C LEU A 62 -2.57 5.03 -1.65
N GLY A 63 -3.37 6.10 -1.54
CA GLY A 63 -4.10 6.68 -2.67
C GLY A 63 -3.18 7.13 -3.81
N PRO A 64 -2.16 7.96 -3.53
CA PRO A 64 -1.12 8.33 -4.50
C PRO A 64 -0.39 7.15 -5.12
N LEU A 65 -0.03 6.12 -4.35
CA LEU A 65 0.60 4.90 -4.89
C LEU A 65 -0.30 4.18 -5.91
N TYR A 66 -1.62 4.14 -5.71
CA TYR A 66 -2.54 3.60 -6.71
C TYR A 66 -2.63 4.44 -7.98
N VAL A 67 -2.41 5.76 -7.90
CA VAL A 67 -2.33 6.61 -9.09
C VAL A 67 -1.05 6.30 -9.88
N ILE A 68 0.08 6.21 -9.17
CA ILE A 68 1.39 5.89 -9.77
C ILE A 68 1.33 4.51 -10.45
N ASP A 69 0.73 3.51 -9.80
CA ASP A 69 0.46 2.19 -10.40
C ASP A 69 -0.33 2.31 -11.70
N ALA A 70 -1.49 2.97 -11.66
CA ALA A 70 -2.39 3.08 -12.80
C ALA A 70 -1.74 3.80 -13.98
N ILE A 71 -1.00 4.90 -13.73
CA ILE A 71 -0.28 5.66 -14.76
C ILE A 71 0.81 4.80 -15.37
N THR A 72 1.69 4.23 -14.55
CA THR A 72 2.87 3.50 -15.04
C THR A 72 2.45 2.30 -15.88
N ARG A 73 1.46 1.53 -15.41
CA ARG A 73 0.93 0.40 -16.17
C ARG A 73 0.26 0.85 -17.48
N GLY A 74 -0.48 1.96 -17.45
CA GLY A 74 -1.07 2.54 -18.66
C GLY A 74 -0.01 2.92 -19.70
N LEU A 75 1.08 3.54 -19.27
CA LEU A 75 2.20 3.91 -20.15
C LEU A 75 2.88 2.67 -20.73
N ILE A 76 3.08 1.62 -19.93
CA ILE A 76 3.65 0.34 -20.39
C ILE A 76 2.73 -0.32 -21.42
N ASP A 77 1.41 -0.32 -21.17
CA ASP A 77 0.42 -0.87 -22.09
C ASP A 77 0.42 -0.12 -23.44
N GLU A 78 0.67 1.20 -23.44
CA GLU A 78 0.80 2.02 -24.66
C GLU A 78 2.14 1.83 -25.39
N CYS A 79 3.25 1.68 -24.66
CA CYS A 79 4.57 1.46 -25.27
C CYS A 79 4.73 0.04 -25.84
N GLY A 80 4.12 -0.95 -25.20
CA GLY A 80 4.36 -2.36 -25.46
C GLY A 80 5.69 -2.88 -24.90
N SER A 81 5.83 -4.22 -24.88
CA SER A 81 6.91 -4.92 -24.17
C SER A 81 8.30 -4.84 -24.82
N ASN A 82 8.42 -4.27 -26.03
CA ASN A 82 9.67 -4.25 -26.79
C ASN A 82 10.42 -2.90 -26.70
N VAL A 83 9.87 -1.93 -25.95
CA VAL A 83 10.47 -0.61 -25.81
C VAL A 83 11.45 -0.62 -24.64
N GLU A 84 12.67 -0.20 -24.91
CA GLU A 84 13.69 -0.07 -23.88
C GLU A 84 13.41 1.17 -23.02
N ILE A 85 13.39 0.99 -21.70
CA ILE A 85 13.16 2.05 -20.72
C ILE A 85 14.50 2.38 -20.09
N ASN A 86 15.08 3.52 -20.46
CA ASN A 86 16.37 3.98 -19.97
C ASN A 86 16.44 5.51 -19.91
N ALA A 87 17.56 6.02 -19.40
CA ALA A 87 17.79 7.46 -19.22
C ALA A 87 17.85 8.26 -20.53
N ASP A 88 18.10 7.59 -21.65
CA ASP A 88 18.24 8.21 -22.98
C ASP A 88 16.88 8.30 -23.71
N ALA A 89 15.79 7.85 -23.08
CA ALA A 89 14.45 8.00 -23.62
C ALA A 89 14.13 9.49 -23.87
N PRO A 90 13.63 9.86 -25.08
CA PRO A 90 13.34 11.26 -25.38
C PRO A 90 12.27 11.83 -24.44
N ASN A 91 12.46 13.06 -23.95
CA ASN A 91 11.44 13.75 -23.16
C ASN A 91 10.13 13.88 -23.94
N GLY A 92 9.01 13.94 -23.21
CA GLY A 92 7.68 13.96 -23.81
C GLY A 92 7.24 12.61 -24.36
N THR A 93 7.86 11.51 -23.90
CA THR A 93 7.51 10.15 -24.31
C THR A 93 7.22 9.27 -23.09
N ALA A 94 6.41 8.23 -23.31
CA ALA A 94 6.03 7.30 -22.26
C ALA A 94 7.24 6.55 -21.64
N PRO A 95 8.27 6.10 -22.41
CA PRO A 95 9.47 5.51 -21.81
C PRO A 95 10.23 6.47 -20.89
N ALA A 96 10.31 7.77 -21.23
CA ALA A 96 10.95 8.77 -20.38
C ALA A 96 10.18 8.95 -19.06
N ALA A 97 8.85 9.02 -19.14
CA ALA A 97 7.98 9.09 -17.96
C ALA A 97 8.14 7.84 -17.07
N ILE A 98 8.11 6.64 -17.64
CA ILE A 98 8.28 5.37 -16.90
C ILE A 98 9.66 5.34 -16.23
N TYR A 99 10.72 5.74 -16.93
CA TYR A 99 12.06 5.80 -16.37
C TYR A 99 12.11 6.74 -15.15
N LYS A 100 11.63 7.99 -15.28
CA LYS A 100 11.64 8.98 -14.19
C LYS A 100 10.81 8.55 -12.98
N ILE A 101 9.66 7.91 -13.21
CA ILE A 101 8.83 7.32 -12.14
C ILE A 101 9.56 6.16 -11.46
N SER A 102 10.20 5.29 -12.24
CA SER A 102 10.92 4.11 -11.73
C SER A 102 12.06 4.50 -10.81
N GLU A 103 12.74 5.61 -11.07
CA GLU A 103 13.81 6.15 -10.21
C GLU A 103 13.31 6.60 -8.83
N LYS A 104 12.00 6.76 -8.64
CA LYS A 104 11.39 7.22 -7.38
C LYS A 104 10.67 6.15 -6.60
N ILE A 105 10.45 4.97 -7.18
CA ILE A 105 9.63 3.93 -6.57
C ILE A 105 10.21 3.43 -5.24
N GLU A 106 11.54 3.32 -5.15
CA GLU A 106 12.22 2.89 -3.92
C GLU A 106 11.98 3.88 -2.78
N ASP A 107 12.22 5.17 -3.04
CA ASP A 107 12.03 6.25 -2.06
C ASP A 107 10.58 6.32 -1.58
N TRP A 108 9.62 6.23 -2.52
CA TRP A 108 8.20 6.28 -2.20
C TRP A 108 7.73 5.09 -1.34
N LEU A 109 8.24 3.89 -1.60
CA LEU A 109 7.94 2.71 -0.78
C LEU A 109 8.60 2.79 0.60
N ASN A 110 9.85 3.26 0.66
CA ASN A 110 10.56 3.48 1.92
C ASN A 110 9.89 4.55 2.80
N ASP A 111 9.18 5.52 2.21
CA ASP A 111 8.38 6.52 2.92
C ASP A 111 7.02 5.96 3.37
N ALA A 112 6.31 5.24 2.48
CA ALA A 112 4.94 4.80 2.75
C ALA A 112 4.84 3.63 3.73
N ILE A 113 5.73 2.64 3.64
CA ILE A 113 5.57 1.38 4.37
C ILE A 113 5.82 1.51 5.89
N PRO A 114 6.87 2.19 6.39
CA PRO A 114 7.18 2.19 7.82
C PRO A 114 6.06 2.74 8.70
N MET A 115 5.37 3.77 8.21
CA MET A 115 4.35 4.51 8.95
C MET A 115 2.91 4.01 8.69
N ALA A 116 2.75 3.05 7.78
CA ALA A 116 1.47 2.44 7.47
C ALA A 116 1.00 1.49 8.59
N ASN A 117 -0.32 1.43 8.80
CA ASN A 117 -0.95 0.38 9.58
C ASN A 117 -0.98 -0.95 8.81
N ASP A 118 -1.32 -2.05 9.49
CA ASP A 118 -1.25 -3.40 8.90
C ASP A 118 -2.14 -3.56 7.66
N ASP A 119 -3.35 -3.01 7.65
CA ASP A 119 -4.26 -3.06 6.48
C ASP A 119 -3.68 -2.31 5.26
N VAL A 120 -3.05 -1.16 5.48
CA VAL A 120 -2.39 -0.41 4.40
C VAL A 120 -1.12 -1.13 3.94
N LYS A 121 -0.34 -1.70 4.85
CA LYS A 121 0.84 -2.52 4.52
C LYS A 121 0.47 -3.71 3.64
N ASP A 122 -0.59 -4.45 3.98
CA ASP A 122 -1.08 -5.56 3.18
C ASP A 122 -1.47 -5.14 1.75
N LYS A 123 -2.06 -3.95 1.60
CA LYS A 123 -2.42 -3.39 0.29
C LYS A 123 -1.18 -2.96 -0.51
N ILE A 124 -0.20 -2.32 0.13
CA ILE A 124 1.08 -1.99 -0.51
C ILE A 124 1.82 -3.26 -0.93
N CYS A 125 1.82 -4.31 -0.10
CA CYS A 125 2.44 -5.60 -0.45
C CYS A 125 1.81 -6.21 -1.70
N LYS A 126 0.47 -6.18 -1.81
CA LYS A 126 -0.27 -6.62 -3.00
C LYS A 126 0.07 -5.81 -4.25
N LEU A 127 0.25 -4.49 -4.10
CA LEU A 127 0.72 -3.65 -5.23
C LEU A 127 2.10 -4.08 -5.70
N ILE A 128 3.03 -4.30 -4.77
CA ILE A 128 4.37 -4.78 -5.10
C ILE A 128 4.31 -6.14 -5.81
N ASP A 129 3.45 -7.06 -5.35
CA ASP A 129 3.25 -8.36 -6.01
C ASP A 129 2.74 -8.21 -7.45
N ILE A 130 1.82 -7.28 -7.69
CA ILE A 130 1.32 -6.96 -9.03
C ILE A 130 2.47 -6.44 -9.90
N TRP A 131 3.29 -5.51 -9.39
CA TRP A 131 4.41 -4.96 -10.14
C TRP A 131 5.48 -5.98 -10.47
N ILE A 132 5.75 -6.93 -9.58
CA ILE A 132 6.65 -8.07 -9.85
C ILE A 132 6.07 -8.94 -10.96
N ASN A 133 4.81 -9.38 -10.82
CA ASN A 133 4.17 -10.30 -11.77
C ASN A 133 4.03 -9.69 -13.16
N CYS A 134 3.84 -8.37 -13.24
CA CYS A 134 3.72 -7.65 -14.51
C CYS A 134 5.05 -7.05 -14.99
N SER A 135 6.17 -7.29 -14.29
CA SER A 135 7.48 -6.69 -14.61
C SER A 135 7.42 -5.17 -14.79
N THR A 136 6.60 -4.49 -13.97
CA THR A 136 6.34 -3.04 -14.06
C THR A 136 7.57 -2.22 -13.65
N PHE A 137 8.28 -2.69 -12.63
CA PHE A 137 9.53 -2.10 -12.14
C PHE A 137 10.58 -3.21 -11.96
N ARG A 138 11.84 -2.81 -11.69
CA ARG A 138 12.96 -3.76 -11.47
C ARG A 138 12.62 -4.77 -10.36
N ILE A 139 12.57 -6.05 -10.71
CA ILE A 139 12.12 -7.12 -9.83
C ILE A 139 13.05 -7.27 -8.62
N GLU A 140 14.36 -7.09 -8.81
CA GLU A 140 15.37 -7.15 -7.74
C GLU A 140 15.12 -6.10 -6.67
N LEU A 141 14.79 -4.88 -7.10
CA LEU A 141 14.45 -3.78 -6.20
C LEU A 141 13.19 -4.10 -5.38
N LEU A 142 12.13 -4.54 -6.03
CA LEU A 142 10.87 -4.87 -5.37
C LEU A 142 11.01 -6.04 -4.38
N ASN A 143 11.80 -7.05 -4.73
CA ASN A 143 12.12 -8.17 -3.83
C ASN A 143 12.92 -7.70 -2.60
N SER A 144 13.87 -6.79 -2.77
CA SER A 144 14.62 -6.19 -1.66
C SER A 144 13.70 -5.43 -0.70
N ILE A 145 12.74 -4.65 -1.23
CA ILE A 145 11.72 -3.97 -0.41
C ILE A 145 10.85 -4.98 0.35
N LYS A 146 10.45 -6.08 -0.30
CA LYS A 146 9.69 -7.15 0.35
C LYS A 146 10.46 -7.79 1.51
N GLU A 147 11.72 -8.12 1.27
CA GLU A 147 12.60 -8.67 2.31
C GLU A 147 12.78 -7.71 3.48
N LYS A 148 12.94 -6.41 3.20
CA LYS A 148 13.15 -5.37 4.21
C LYS A 148 11.94 -5.16 5.13
N TYR A 149 10.72 -5.17 4.58
CA TYR A 149 9.53 -4.72 5.32
C TYR A 149 8.48 -5.79 5.62
N PHE A 150 8.45 -6.89 4.86
CA PHE A 150 7.38 -7.89 4.94
C PHE A 150 7.88 -9.29 5.33
N LYS A 151 9.20 -9.47 5.50
CA LYS A 151 9.77 -10.74 5.99
C LYS A 151 9.47 -10.92 7.48
N THR A 152 8.66 -11.92 7.81
CA THR A 152 8.38 -12.29 9.20
C THR A 152 9.54 -13.11 9.75
N PHE A 153 10.18 -12.65 10.83
CA PHE A 153 11.22 -13.40 11.55
C PHE A 153 10.67 -14.49 12.48
N THR A 154 9.37 -14.81 12.41
CA THR A 154 8.80 -15.96 13.13
C THR A 154 9.34 -17.27 12.53
N PRO A 155 10.06 -18.10 13.31
CA PRO A 155 10.46 -19.42 12.85
C PRO A 155 9.23 -20.27 12.49
N PRO A 156 9.31 -21.20 11.52
CA PRO A 156 8.27 -22.17 11.25
C PRO A 156 8.19 -23.17 12.42
N GLY A 157 7.42 -22.82 13.44
CA GLY A 157 7.05 -23.72 14.53
C GLY A 157 7.27 -23.15 15.93
N THR A 158 6.23 -22.53 16.50
CA THR A 158 5.75 -22.74 17.90
C THR A 158 4.59 -21.79 18.23
N PRO A 159 3.63 -22.16 19.10
CA PRO A 159 2.69 -23.27 19.02
C PRO A 159 1.21 -22.77 18.95
N PRO A 160 0.22 -23.65 18.71
CA PRO A 160 -1.18 -23.25 18.63
C PRO A 160 -1.68 -22.62 19.93
N ARG A 161 -2.39 -21.51 19.79
CA ARG A 161 -3.20 -20.80 20.81
C ARG A 161 -3.91 -21.82 21.73
N LYS A 162 -3.46 -21.96 22.98
CA LYS A 162 -4.26 -22.62 24.02
C LYS A 162 -5.59 -21.88 24.08
N LYS A 163 -6.66 -22.50 23.60
CA LYS A 163 -8.03 -22.08 23.93
C LYS A 163 -8.07 -22.08 25.45
N ALA A 164 -8.24 -20.92 26.06
CA ALA A 164 -8.56 -20.82 27.46
C ALA A 164 -9.89 -21.56 27.67
N GLN A 165 -9.82 -22.82 28.08
CA GLN A 165 -10.96 -23.50 28.65
C GLN A 165 -11.19 -22.84 30.00
N LEU A 166 -12.26 -22.05 30.06
CA LEU A 166 -12.92 -21.59 31.26
C LEU A 166 -13.10 -22.80 32.19
N SER A 167 -12.30 -22.87 33.24
CA SER A 167 -12.40 -23.90 34.27
C SER A 167 -13.61 -23.60 35.15
N THR A 168 -14.75 -24.22 34.85
CA THR A 168 -15.84 -24.40 35.81
C THR A 168 -15.51 -25.62 36.66
N SER A 169 -14.98 -25.42 37.86
CA SER A 169 -14.88 -26.47 38.88
C SER A 169 -14.96 -25.83 40.26
N THR A 170 -16.20 -25.53 40.66
CA THR A 170 -16.57 -25.28 42.05
C THR A 170 -16.53 -26.61 42.79
N SER A 171 -15.53 -26.81 43.64
CA SER A 171 -15.65 -27.70 44.80
C SER A 171 -14.41 -27.63 45.68
N THR A 172 -14.65 -27.68 46.99
CA THR A 172 -13.75 -27.83 48.16
C THR A 172 -13.54 -26.52 48.93
N SER A 173 -13.75 -26.36 50.24
CA SER A 173 -14.44 -27.06 51.35
C SER A 173 -14.16 -26.17 52.57
N THR A 174 -15.15 -25.85 53.41
CA THR A 174 -14.96 -25.47 54.83
C THR A 174 -16.35 -25.43 55.49
N SER A 175 -16.80 -26.51 56.13
CA SER A 175 -16.70 -26.77 57.58
C SER A 175 -17.54 -25.83 58.45
N THR A 176 -18.71 -26.31 58.91
CA THR A 176 -19.19 -26.03 60.27
C THR A 176 -20.00 -27.23 60.77
N THR A 177 -19.51 -27.80 61.86
CA THR A 177 -20.13 -28.72 62.79
C THR A 177 -21.50 -28.23 63.26
N ASN A 178 -22.50 -29.11 63.38
CA ASN A 178 -23.37 -29.01 64.55
C ASN A 178 -24.02 -30.35 64.93
N ASP A 179 -24.11 -30.44 66.25
CA ASP A 179 -24.36 -31.55 67.14
C ASP A 179 -25.84 -31.99 67.15
N GLY A 180 -26.06 -33.22 67.62
CA GLY A 180 -27.34 -33.94 67.55
C GLY A 180 -28.44 -33.44 68.50
N GLY A 181 -29.65 -33.99 68.30
CA GLY A 181 -30.78 -33.80 69.20
C GLY A 181 -32.10 -34.35 68.65
N SER A 182 -32.45 -35.57 69.07
CA SER A 182 -33.76 -36.22 68.90
C SER A 182 -34.94 -35.34 69.34
N THR A 183 -36.10 -35.53 68.70
CA THR A 183 -37.35 -35.99 69.34
C THR A 183 -38.42 -36.22 68.28
N ASN A 184 -39.01 -37.41 68.30
CA ASN A 184 -40.18 -37.78 67.51
C ASN A 184 -41.10 -38.55 68.45
N SER A 185 -42.21 -37.93 68.87
CA SER A 185 -43.47 -38.52 69.34
C SER A 185 -44.45 -37.39 69.65
#